data_AF-A0A399Q523-F1
#
_entry.id   AF-A0A399Q523-F1
#
_cell.length_a   1.000
_cell.length_b   1.000
_cell.length_c   1.000
_cell.angle_alpha   90.00
_cell.angle_beta   90.00
_cell.angle_gamma   90.00
#
_symmetry.space_group_name_H-M   'P 1'
#
loop_
_entity.id
_entity.type
_entity.pdbx_description
1 polymer ?
#
loop_
_entity_poly.entity_id
_entity_poly.type
_entity_poly.pdbx_seq_one_letter_code
_entity_poly.pdbx_strand_id
1 'polypeptide(L)'
;MPYGDNVRKQIDLLGARGRIQAVDMHDVMQARSEELASIDLAVREEVTRLWASNRFTHRRDLVRALRQGTETTAISAAFIELNKRGGLDGVDVAALLREADEILEERADRTAFEYAVLLTKLRELDVLGRAFPHAVRGTVHPKPGQYSPRIKDDATRISPWHGVAIEHLDGRIVTEYEAFVYQDFEQYEAVFVAGDEAPFFYRRRGTPSASA
;
A
#
# COMPACT_ATOMS: atom_id res chain seq x y z
N MET A 1 1.14 15.12 -0.66
CA MET A 1 1.87 14.81 -1.90
C MET A 1 0.85 14.52 -3.00
N PRO A 2 0.83 15.25 -4.12
CA PRO A 2 -0.06 14.94 -5.24
C PRO A 2 0.45 13.70 -5.98
N TYR A 3 0.11 12.51 -5.47
CA TYR A 3 0.61 11.22 -5.96
C TYR A 3 0.36 11.04 -7.47
N GLY A 4 -0.78 11.48 -7.98
CA GLY A 4 -1.12 11.41 -9.41
C GLY A 4 -0.17 12.20 -10.32
N ASP A 5 0.28 13.39 -9.89
CA ASP A 5 1.18 14.23 -10.69
C ASP A 5 2.58 13.64 -10.76
N ASN A 6 3.07 13.07 -9.65
CA ASN A 6 4.35 12.37 -9.61
C ASN A 6 4.34 11.12 -10.50
N VAL A 7 3.24 10.35 -10.52
CA VAL A 7 3.09 9.21 -11.42
C VAL A 7 3.13 9.65 -12.89
N ARG A 8 2.49 10.76 -13.24
CA ARG A 8 2.55 11.32 -14.60
C ARG A 8 3.97 11.76 -14.97
N LYS A 9 4.68 12.46 -14.07
CA LYS A 9 6.10 12.82 -14.25
C LYS A 9 6.97 11.58 -14.52
N GLN A 10 6.75 10.49 -13.78
CA GLN A 10 7.48 9.23 -13.99
C GLN A 10 7.17 8.58 -15.34
N ILE A 11 5.90 8.55 -15.76
CA ILE A 11 5.50 8.06 -17.09
C ILE A 11 6.19 8.86 -18.20
N ASP A 12 6.30 10.17 -18.03
CA ASP A 12 6.98 11.05 -18.97
C ASP A 12 8.48 10.80 -19.04
N LEU A 13 9.14 10.66 -17.88
CA LEU A 13 10.57 10.33 -17.80
C LEU A 13 10.89 8.97 -18.43
N LEU A 14 9.95 8.02 -18.39
CA LEU A 14 10.07 6.73 -19.07
C LEU A 14 9.89 6.82 -20.60
N GLY A 15 9.53 8.00 -21.15
CA GLY A 15 9.18 8.14 -22.56
C GLY A 15 7.94 7.32 -22.95
N ALA A 16 7.08 7.01 -21.97
CA ALA A 16 5.93 6.13 -22.12
C ALA A 16 4.61 6.89 -22.33
N ARG A 17 4.67 8.22 -22.53
CA ARG A 17 3.51 9.06 -22.83
C ARG A 17 2.78 8.51 -24.07
N GLY A 18 1.47 8.32 -23.96
CA GLY A 18 0.63 7.73 -24.99
C GLY A 18 0.61 6.19 -25.01
N ARG A 19 1.47 5.51 -24.26
CA ARG A 19 1.40 4.05 -24.01
C ARG A 19 0.88 3.71 -22.62
N ILE A 20 1.16 4.57 -21.65
CA ILE A 20 0.67 4.45 -20.27
C ILE A 20 -0.13 5.72 -19.95
N GLN A 21 -1.33 5.52 -19.42
CA GLN A 21 -2.20 6.58 -18.93
C GLN A 21 -2.62 6.25 -17.50
N ALA A 22 -2.52 7.24 -16.61
CA ALA A 22 -3.07 7.16 -15.27
C ALA A 22 -4.51 7.70 -15.27
N VAL A 23 -5.44 6.91 -14.76
CA VAL A 23 -6.82 7.33 -14.50
C VAL A 23 -7.08 7.15 -13.01
N ASP A 24 -7.59 8.20 -12.37
CA ASP A 24 -7.97 8.13 -10.96
C ASP A 24 -9.32 7.40 -10.82
N MET A 25 -9.37 6.43 -9.91
CA MET A 25 -10.62 5.73 -9.61
C MET A 25 -11.68 6.68 -9.07
N HIS A 26 -11.27 7.73 -8.35
CA HIS A 26 -12.16 8.75 -7.83
C HIS A 26 -12.97 9.41 -8.94
N ASP A 27 -12.34 9.78 -10.05
CA ASP A 27 -13.02 10.43 -11.18
C ASP A 27 -14.06 9.50 -11.81
N VAL A 28 -13.71 8.22 -11.97
CA VAL A 28 -14.61 7.19 -12.51
C VAL A 28 -15.81 6.96 -11.57
N MET A 29 -15.57 7.00 -10.25
CA MET A 29 -16.62 6.87 -9.25
C MET A 29 -17.51 8.10 -9.17
N GLN A 30 -16.95 9.30 -9.23
CA GLN A 30 -17.69 10.56 -9.18
C GLN A 30 -18.68 10.68 -10.33
N ALA A 31 -18.28 10.27 -11.53
CA ALA A 31 -19.16 10.21 -12.71
C ALA A 31 -20.40 9.31 -12.51
N ARG A 32 -20.41 8.45 -11.49
CA ARG A 32 -21.49 7.51 -11.16
C ARG A 32 -21.91 7.58 -9.69
N SER A 33 -21.69 8.72 -9.06
CA SER A 33 -21.89 8.90 -7.61
C SER A 33 -23.33 8.63 -7.17
N GLU A 34 -24.33 9.05 -7.97
CA GLU A 34 -25.75 8.80 -7.70
C GLU A 34 -26.10 7.31 -7.73
N GLU A 35 -25.61 6.57 -8.74
CA GLU A 35 -25.82 5.12 -8.82
C GLU A 35 -25.17 4.41 -7.64
N LEU A 36 -23.93 4.79 -7.29
CA LEU A 36 -23.21 4.24 -6.13
C LEU A 36 -23.93 4.51 -4.81
N ALA A 37 -24.52 5.70 -4.65
CA ALA A 37 -25.29 6.07 -3.47
C ALA A 37 -26.61 5.28 -3.38
N SER A 38 -27.26 5.02 -4.52
CA SER A 38 -28.55 4.33 -4.58
C SER A 38 -28.51 2.89 -4.04
N ILE A 39 -27.37 2.22 -4.12
CA ILE A 39 -27.19 0.83 -3.67
C ILE A 39 -26.46 0.72 -2.31
N ASP A 40 -25.97 1.82 -1.74
CA ASP A 40 -25.07 1.79 -0.58
C ASP A 40 -25.68 1.07 0.62
N LEU A 41 -26.94 1.39 0.95
CA LEU A 41 -27.63 0.79 2.09
C LEU A 41 -27.77 -0.73 1.93
N ALA A 42 -28.27 -1.18 0.78
CA ALA A 42 -28.48 -2.60 0.50
C ALA A 42 -27.17 -3.39 0.53
N VAL A 43 -26.12 -2.87 -0.10
CA VAL A 43 -24.79 -3.49 -0.09
C VAL A 43 -24.20 -3.53 1.32
N ARG A 44 -24.33 -2.45 2.08
CA ARG A 44 -23.83 -2.39 3.47
C ARG A 44 -24.53 -3.39 4.37
N GLU A 45 -25.85 -3.55 4.25
CA GLU A 45 -26.61 -4.57 4.99
C GLU A 45 -26.15 -5.98 4.63
N GLU A 46 -25.96 -6.27 3.34
CA GLU A 46 -25.46 -7.57 2.89
C GLU A 46 -24.06 -7.85 3.42
N VAL A 47 -23.13 -6.90 3.24
CA VAL A 47 -21.75 -7.04 3.71
C VAL A 47 -21.73 -7.21 5.23
N THR A 48 -22.53 -6.45 5.99
CA THR A 48 -22.67 -6.61 7.45
C THR A 48 -23.06 -8.03 7.82
N ARG A 49 -24.08 -8.59 7.19
CA ARG A 49 -24.53 -9.96 7.43
C ARG A 49 -23.45 -10.99 7.11
N LEU A 50 -22.74 -10.83 6.00
CA LEU A 50 -21.63 -11.72 5.61
C LEU A 50 -20.41 -11.58 6.52
N TRP A 51 -20.10 -10.36 6.96
CA TRP A 51 -18.98 -10.03 7.83
C TRP A 51 -19.18 -10.62 9.23
N ALA A 52 -20.35 -10.37 9.83
CA ALA A 52 -20.72 -10.86 11.15
C ALA A 52 -20.80 -12.40 11.21
N SER A 53 -21.25 -13.04 10.12
CA SER A 53 -21.28 -14.50 10.03
C SER A 53 -19.95 -15.12 9.57
N ASN A 54 -18.89 -14.32 9.41
CA ASN A 54 -17.58 -14.75 8.91
C ASN A 54 -17.63 -15.52 7.58
N ARG A 55 -18.64 -15.21 6.75
CA ARG A 55 -18.86 -15.79 5.41
C ARG A 55 -18.38 -14.89 4.28
N PHE A 56 -17.94 -13.67 4.59
CA PHE A 56 -17.30 -12.81 3.62
C PHE A 56 -15.96 -13.41 3.17
N THR A 57 -15.92 -13.87 1.92
CA THR A 57 -14.74 -14.53 1.36
C THR A 57 -13.53 -13.59 1.43
N HIS A 58 -12.36 -14.11 1.81
CA HIS A 58 -11.12 -13.33 1.96
C HIS A 58 -11.14 -12.23 3.03
N ARG A 59 -12.10 -12.22 3.97
CA ARG A 59 -12.11 -11.23 5.08
C ARG A 59 -10.76 -11.11 5.76
N ARG A 60 -10.18 -12.23 6.20
CA ARG A 60 -8.87 -12.25 6.89
C ARG A 60 -7.75 -11.68 6.03
N ASP A 61 -7.71 -12.04 4.75
CA ASP A 61 -6.71 -11.52 3.82
C ASP A 61 -6.86 -10.01 3.63
N LEU A 62 -8.10 -9.51 3.59
CA LEU A 62 -8.39 -8.10 3.44
C LEU A 62 -8.03 -7.29 4.70
N VAL A 63 -8.39 -7.79 5.89
CA VAL A 63 -7.99 -7.16 7.17
C VAL A 63 -6.47 -7.10 7.27
N ARG A 64 -5.79 -8.21 6.98
CA ARG A 64 -4.32 -8.26 6.98
C ARG A 64 -3.71 -7.27 5.98
N ALA A 65 -4.27 -7.16 4.78
CA ALA A 65 -3.78 -6.23 3.77
C ALA A 65 -3.98 -4.77 4.22
N LEU A 66 -5.15 -4.43 4.75
CA LEU A 66 -5.42 -3.05 5.18
C LEU A 66 -4.69 -2.69 6.46
N ARG A 67 -4.38 -3.66 7.33
CA ARG A 67 -3.50 -3.46 8.48
C ARG A 67 -2.13 -2.88 8.10
N GLN A 68 -1.61 -3.17 6.90
CA GLN A 68 -0.37 -2.57 6.40
C GLN A 68 -0.52 -1.09 6.02
N GLY A 69 -1.72 -0.68 5.62
CA GLY A 69 -2.03 0.69 5.19
C GLY A 69 -2.79 1.52 6.24
N THR A 70 -3.16 0.92 7.37
CA THR A 70 -3.84 1.62 8.47
C THR A 70 -2.96 2.73 9.01
N GLU A 71 -3.56 3.88 9.27
CA GLU A 71 -2.92 5.03 9.90
C GLU A 71 -2.33 4.65 11.28
N THR A 72 -1.02 4.81 11.43
CA THR A 72 -0.25 4.43 12.63
C THR A 72 0.46 5.61 13.32
N THR A 73 0.15 6.86 12.95
CA THR A 73 0.82 8.06 13.48
C THR A 73 0.65 8.17 14.99
N ALA A 74 -0.54 7.88 15.52
CA ALA A 74 -0.78 7.94 16.97
C ALA A 74 0.12 6.95 17.74
N ILE A 75 0.27 5.73 17.20
CA ILE A 75 1.13 4.68 17.79
C ILE A 75 2.60 5.09 17.67
N SER A 76 3.01 5.59 16.50
CA SER A 76 4.36 6.07 16.25
C SER A 76 4.72 7.25 17.17
N ALA A 77 3.80 8.20 17.37
CA ALA A 77 3.98 9.33 18.27
C ALA A 77 4.14 8.86 19.73
N ALA A 78 3.33 7.90 20.18
CA ALA A 78 3.45 7.32 21.51
C ALA A 78 4.82 6.62 21.71
N PHE A 79 5.30 5.86 20.72
CA PHE A 79 6.64 5.25 20.78
C PHE A 79 7.77 6.28 20.75
N ILE A 80 7.63 7.36 19.98
CA ILE A 80 8.60 8.45 19.96
C ILE A 80 8.64 9.15 21.32
N GLU A 81 7.48 9.43 21.92
CA GLU A 81 7.39 10.04 23.24
C GLU A 81 8.02 9.15 24.33
N LEU A 82 7.71 7.85 24.30
CA LEU A 82 8.30 6.84 25.19
C LEU A 82 9.83 6.83 25.09
N ASN A 83 10.38 6.80 23.88
CA ASN A 83 11.83 6.85 23.65
C ASN A 83 12.45 8.17 24.14
N LYS A 84 11.77 9.31 23.89
CA LYS A 84 12.27 10.64 24.30
C LYS A 84 12.28 10.87 25.81
N ARG A 85 11.41 10.18 26.56
CA ARG A 85 11.38 10.27 28.04
C ARG A 85 12.57 9.59 28.71
N GLY A 86 13.43 8.89 27.96
CA GLY A 86 14.73 8.42 28.45
C GLY A 86 14.69 7.12 29.27
N GLY A 87 13.56 6.41 29.29
CA GLY A 87 13.46 5.12 29.98
C GLY A 87 12.06 4.50 29.87
N LEU A 88 12.00 3.19 30.11
CA LEU A 88 10.76 2.41 30.21
C LEU A 88 10.29 2.27 31.67
N ASP A 89 10.86 3.05 32.58
CA ASP A 89 10.60 2.91 34.02
C ASP A 89 9.12 3.15 34.32
N GLY A 90 8.47 2.13 34.89
CA GLY A 90 7.03 2.13 35.17
C GLY A 90 6.13 1.87 33.96
N VAL A 91 6.68 1.60 32.78
CA VAL A 91 5.92 1.25 31.56
C VAL A 91 5.97 -0.26 31.33
N ASP A 92 4.80 -0.89 31.38
CA ASP A 92 4.64 -2.27 30.91
C ASP A 92 4.62 -2.28 29.37
N VAL A 93 5.79 -2.52 28.78
CA VAL A 93 5.97 -2.62 27.32
C VAL A 93 5.08 -3.69 26.71
N ALA A 94 4.89 -4.83 27.39
CA ALA A 94 4.08 -5.91 26.87
C ALA A 94 2.58 -5.56 26.86
N ALA A 95 2.10 -4.84 27.87
CA ALA A 95 0.74 -4.28 27.86
C ALA A 95 0.57 -3.25 26.74
N LEU A 96 1.51 -2.31 26.60
CA LEU A 96 1.46 -1.28 25.57
C LEU A 96 1.43 -1.88 24.15
N LEU A 97 2.27 -2.87 23.88
CA LEU A 97 2.31 -3.54 22.58
C LEU A 97 1.00 -4.28 22.27
N ARG A 98 0.38 -4.92 23.26
CA ARG A 98 -0.92 -5.58 23.09
C ARG A 98 -2.02 -4.58 22.81
N GLU A 99 -2.09 -3.49 23.55
CA GLU A 99 -3.08 -2.43 23.32
C GLU A 99 -2.91 -1.81 21.92
N ALA A 100 -1.67 -1.55 21.51
CA ALA A 100 -1.39 -1.07 20.16
C ALA A 100 -1.83 -2.08 19.08
N ASP A 101 -1.61 -3.39 19.31
CA ASP A 101 -2.03 -4.46 18.41
C ASP A 101 -3.55 -4.52 18.27
N GLU A 102 -4.27 -4.44 19.39
CA GLU A 102 -5.74 -4.45 19.43
C GLU A 102 -6.33 -3.24 18.69
N ILE A 103 -5.79 -2.04 18.92
CA ILE A 103 -6.22 -0.81 18.23
C ILE A 103 -5.95 -0.91 16.72
N LEU A 104 -4.80 -1.46 16.33
CA LEU A 104 -4.47 -1.67 14.92
C LEU A 104 -5.44 -2.64 14.25
N GLU A 105 -5.75 -3.75 14.93
CA GLU A 105 -6.67 -4.76 14.43
C GLU A 105 -8.09 -4.20 14.27
N GLU A 106 -8.60 -3.46 15.26
CA GLU A 106 -9.92 -2.83 15.18
C GLU A 106 -10.00 -1.84 14.02
N ARG A 107 -8.99 -0.98 13.87
CA ARG A 107 -8.93 -0.02 12.77
C ARG A 107 -8.82 -0.71 11.42
N ALA A 108 -8.03 -1.78 11.33
CA ALA A 108 -7.88 -2.57 10.13
C ALA A 108 -9.19 -3.28 9.75
N ASP A 109 -9.91 -3.87 10.70
CA ASP A 109 -11.20 -4.52 10.45
C ASP A 109 -12.24 -3.51 9.96
N ARG A 110 -12.35 -2.34 10.61
CA ARG A 110 -13.27 -1.28 10.17
C ARG A 110 -12.94 -0.77 8.77
N THR A 111 -11.66 -0.53 8.48
CA THR A 111 -11.25 -0.07 7.15
C THR A 111 -11.51 -1.14 6.10
N ALA A 112 -11.27 -2.41 6.44
CA ALA A 112 -11.48 -3.55 5.55
C ALA A 112 -12.97 -3.73 5.25
N PHE A 113 -13.83 -3.51 6.23
CA PHE A 113 -15.28 -3.50 6.05
C PHE A 113 -15.72 -2.41 5.05
N GLU A 114 -15.30 -1.16 5.24
CA GLU A 114 -15.66 -0.07 4.32
C GLU A 114 -15.13 -0.32 2.90
N TYR A 115 -13.92 -0.86 2.79
CA TYR A 115 -13.35 -1.23 1.51
C TYR A 115 -14.11 -2.40 0.85
N ALA A 116 -14.58 -3.38 1.62
CA ALA A 116 -15.42 -4.46 1.13
C ALA A 116 -16.78 -3.95 0.60
N VAL A 117 -17.40 -3.00 1.31
CA VAL A 117 -18.62 -2.31 0.84
C VAL A 117 -18.33 -1.61 -0.49
N LEU A 118 -17.26 -0.82 -0.57
CA LEU A 118 -16.86 -0.14 -1.80
C LEU A 118 -16.65 -1.13 -2.96
N LEU A 119 -15.82 -2.16 -2.78
CA LEU A 119 -15.54 -3.15 -3.82
C LEU A 119 -16.81 -3.88 -4.29
N THR A 120 -17.74 -4.15 -3.37
CA THR A 120 -19.01 -4.80 -3.69
C THR A 120 -19.86 -3.88 -4.57
N LYS A 121 -19.99 -2.60 -4.21
CA LYS A 121 -20.69 -1.59 -5.05
C LYS A 121 -20.07 -1.46 -6.44
N LEU A 122 -18.73 -1.36 -6.51
CA LEU A 122 -18.01 -1.24 -7.79
C LEU A 122 -18.24 -2.46 -8.70
N ARG A 123 -18.35 -3.65 -8.10
CA ARG A 123 -18.62 -4.89 -8.82
C ARG A 123 -20.06 -4.98 -9.28
N GLU A 124 -21.03 -4.68 -8.42
CA GLU A 124 -22.47 -4.78 -8.76
C GLU A 124 -22.86 -3.82 -9.88
N LEU A 125 -22.31 -2.60 -9.86
CA LEU A 125 -22.57 -1.62 -10.92
C LEU A 125 -21.64 -1.77 -12.14
N ASP A 126 -20.75 -2.77 -12.12
CA ASP A 126 -19.69 -3.00 -13.10
C ASP A 126 -18.99 -1.70 -13.52
N VAL A 127 -18.51 -0.93 -12.54
CA VAL A 127 -18.01 0.44 -12.76
C VAL A 127 -16.86 0.47 -13.76
N LEU A 128 -15.90 -0.44 -13.61
CA LEU A 128 -14.75 -0.52 -14.50
C LEU A 128 -15.08 -1.11 -15.87
N GLY A 129 -15.93 -2.15 -15.93
CA GLY A 129 -16.32 -2.76 -17.21
C GLY A 129 -17.08 -1.77 -18.08
N ARG A 130 -17.95 -0.94 -17.48
CA ARG A 130 -18.67 0.12 -18.22
C ARG A 130 -17.77 1.30 -18.62
N ALA A 131 -16.81 1.68 -17.77
CA ALA A 131 -15.87 2.76 -18.09
C ALA A 131 -14.87 2.35 -19.19
N PHE A 132 -14.49 1.07 -19.25
CA PHE A 132 -13.49 0.54 -20.17
C PHE A 132 -13.96 -0.78 -20.83
N PRO A 133 -15.01 -0.74 -21.68
CA PRO A 133 -15.71 -1.94 -22.16
C PRO A 133 -14.88 -2.87 -23.05
N HIS A 134 -13.78 -2.36 -23.61
CA HIS A 134 -12.90 -3.12 -24.49
C HIS A 134 -11.51 -3.37 -23.89
N ALA A 135 -11.30 -3.00 -22.62
CA ALA A 135 -10.01 -3.17 -21.98
C ALA A 135 -9.82 -4.60 -21.46
N VAL A 136 -8.60 -5.11 -21.58
CA VAL A 136 -8.18 -6.32 -20.86
C VAL A 136 -7.92 -5.95 -19.41
N ARG A 137 -8.64 -6.57 -18.49
CA ARG A 137 -8.50 -6.28 -17.06
C ARG A 137 -7.19 -6.83 -16.52
N GLY A 138 -6.29 -5.90 -16.19
CA GLY A 138 -5.06 -6.15 -15.44
C GLY A 138 -5.27 -6.19 -13.93
N THR A 139 -4.40 -6.88 -13.20
CA THR A 139 -4.32 -6.86 -11.74
C THR A 139 -2.87 -7.02 -11.28
N VAL A 140 -2.53 -6.42 -10.14
CA VAL A 140 -1.23 -6.61 -9.47
C VAL A 140 -1.21 -7.85 -8.57
N HIS A 141 -2.38 -8.43 -8.30
CA HIS A 141 -2.55 -9.68 -7.55
C HIS A 141 -3.15 -10.75 -8.48
N PRO A 142 -2.49 -11.91 -8.68
CA PRO A 142 -3.00 -12.97 -9.54
C PRO A 142 -4.42 -13.41 -9.12
N LYS A 143 -5.36 -13.38 -10.07
CA LYS A 143 -6.75 -13.82 -9.87
C LYS A 143 -7.22 -14.58 -11.11
N PRO A 144 -8.08 -15.61 -10.97
CA PRO A 144 -8.69 -16.28 -12.10
C PRO A 144 -9.36 -15.26 -13.04
N GLY A 145 -9.06 -15.34 -14.34
CA GLY A 145 -9.66 -14.48 -15.37
C GLY A 145 -9.10 -13.06 -15.49
N GLN A 146 -8.02 -12.70 -14.79
CA GLN A 146 -7.37 -11.38 -14.95
C GLN A 146 -5.90 -11.51 -15.34
N TYR A 147 -5.44 -10.63 -16.22
CA TYR A 147 -4.04 -10.56 -16.64
C TYR A 147 -3.20 -9.94 -15.52
N SER A 148 -2.10 -10.58 -15.12
CA SER A 148 -1.23 -10.07 -14.06
C SER A 148 0.21 -10.07 -14.55
N PRO A 149 0.68 -8.96 -15.16
CA PRO A 149 2.08 -8.87 -15.57
C PRO A 149 2.98 -8.88 -14.34
N ARG A 150 4.08 -9.63 -14.40
CA ARG A 150 5.13 -9.53 -13.40
C ARG A 150 5.97 -8.30 -13.70
N ILE A 151 5.78 -7.24 -12.92
CA ILE A 151 6.45 -5.94 -13.07
C ILE A 151 7.55 -5.70 -12.02
N LYS A 152 7.89 -6.71 -11.23
CA LYS A 152 8.88 -6.65 -10.15
C LYS A 152 9.66 -7.95 -10.05
N ASP A 153 10.85 -7.88 -9.43
CA ASP A 153 11.69 -9.04 -9.14
C ASP A 153 10.98 -10.03 -8.19
N ASP A 154 11.22 -11.33 -8.37
CA ASP A 154 10.60 -12.41 -7.58
C ASP A 154 11.00 -12.43 -6.11
N ALA A 155 12.13 -11.81 -5.76
CA ALA A 155 12.55 -11.59 -4.39
C ALA A 155 11.69 -10.52 -3.69
N THR A 156 10.98 -9.67 -4.42
CA THR A 156 10.18 -8.58 -3.85
C THR A 156 8.99 -9.11 -3.06
N ARG A 157 9.01 -8.92 -1.73
CA ARG A 157 7.97 -9.40 -0.81
C ARG A 157 6.90 -8.38 -0.48
N ILE A 158 7.16 -7.09 -0.68
CA ILE A 158 6.20 -6.01 -0.45
C ILE A 158 5.77 -5.35 -1.76
N SER A 159 4.73 -4.52 -1.73
CA SER A 159 4.33 -3.75 -2.90
C SER A 159 5.22 -2.52 -3.07
N PRO A 160 5.47 -2.03 -4.30
CA PRO A 160 6.30 -0.85 -4.56
C PRO A 160 5.90 0.40 -3.77
N TRP A 161 4.62 0.58 -3.46
CA TRP A 161 4.12 1.72 -2.68
C TRP A 161 4.22 1.55 -1.15
N HIS A 162 4.72 0.42 -0.66
CA HIS A 162 4.97 0.17 0.78
C HIS A 162 6.45 0.25 1.15
N GLY A 163 7.33 0.59 0.21
CA GLY A 163 8.76 0.61 0.45
C GLY A 163 9.50 1.41 -0.61
N VAL A 164 10.81 1.17 -0.69
CA VAL A 164 11.72 1.83 -1.62
C VAL A 164 12.40 0.79 -2.49
N ALA A 165 12.76 1.19 -3.71
CA ALA A 165 13.57 0.34 -4.58
C ALA A 165 15.02 0.31 -4.08
N ILE A 166 15.57 -0.90 -3.95
CA ILE A 166 16.97 -1.15 -3.61
C ILE A 166 17.64 -1.85 -4.79
N GLU A 167 18.67 -1.24 -5.35
CA GLU A 167 19.59 -1.87 -6.29
C GLU A 167 20.65 -2.65 -5.50
N HIS A 168 20.62 -3.99 -5.61
CA HIS A 168 21.58 -4.88 -4.98
C HIS A 168 22.89 -4.95 -5.78
N LEU A 169 23.94 -5.51 -5.17
CA LEU A 169 25.27 -5.63 -5.79
C LEU A 169 25.30 -6.47 -7.07
N ASP A 170 24.32 -7.36 -7.24
CA ASP A 170 24.14 -8.18 -8.43
C ASP A 170 23.27 -7.50 -9.51
N GLY A 171 22.90 -6.23 -9.30
CA GLY A 171 22.07 -5.44 -10.21
C GLY A 171 20.57 -5.70 -10.09
N ARG A 172 20.12 -6.61 -9.21
CA ARG A 172 18.68 -6.81 -8.98
C ARG A 172 18.07 -5.63 -8.26
N ILE A 173 16.86 -5.26 -8.66
CA ILE A 173 16.07 -4.20 -8.02
C ILE A 173 14.92 -4.85 -7.25
N VAL A 174 14.95 -4.70 -5.93
CA VAL A 174 13.97 -5.29 -5.01
C VAL A 174 13.32 -4.18 -4.19
N THR A 175 12.00 -4.25 -3.96
CA THR A 175 11.35 -3.33 -3.02
C THR A 175 11.48 -3.83 -1.59
N GLU A 176 12.03 -2.99 -0.72
CA GLU A 176 12.23 -3.25 0.71
C GLU A 176 11.71 -2.08 1.56
N TYR A 177 11.48 -2.31 2.86
CA TYR A 177 11.09 -1.23 3.76
C TYR A 177 12.27 -0.27 3.97
N GLU A 178 12.04 1.03 3.83
CA GLU A 178 13.08 2.05 4.00
C GLU A 178 13.69 2.06 5.42
N ALA A 179 12.96 1.53 6.41
CA ALA A 179 13.48 1.32 7.76
C ALA A 179 14.82 0.56 7.80
N PHE A 180 15.04 -0.40 6.90
CA PHE A 180 16.31 -1.13 6.82
C PHE A 180 17.46 -0.25 6.34
N VAL A 181 17.17 0.70 5.44
CA VAL A 181 18.15 1.70 5.00
C VAL A 181 18.55 2.60 6.17
N TYR A 182 17.60 3.02 7.02
CA TYR A 182 17.93 3.85 8.18
C TYR A 182 18.73 3.10 9.26
N GLN A 183 18.52 1.78 9.40
CA GLN A 183 19.26 0.95 10.35
C GLN A 183 20.72 0.74 9.92
N ASP A 184 20.94 0.49 8.63
CA ASP A 184 22.25 0.17 8.05
C ASP A 184 22.72 1.25 7.05
N PHE A 185 22.49 2.54 7.34
CA PHE A 185 22.60 3.64 6.37
C PHE A 185 23.96 3.74 5.66
N GLU A 186 25.04 3.30 6.31
CA GLU A 186 26.39 3.28 5.73
C GLU A 186 26.52 2.34 4.53
N GLN A 187 25.69 1.30 4.48
CA GLN A 187 25.64 0.32 3.38
C GLN A 187 24.86 0.80 2.17
N TYR A 188 24.27 2.01 2.19
CA TYR A 188 23.40 2.47 1.13
C TYR A 188 23.83 3.84 0.59
N GLU A 189 23.66 4.00 -0.72
CA GLU A 189 23.78 5.26 -1.43
C GLU A 189 22.38 5.70 -1.87
N ALA A 190 21.93 6.87 -1.41
CA ALA A 190 20.70 7.48 -1.91
C ALA A 190 20.92 8.05 -3.31
N VAL A 191 20.06 7.66 -4.26
CA VAL A 191 20.10 8.16 -5.64
C VAL A 191 18.88 9.04 -5.88
N PHE A 192 19.11 10.25 -6.35
CA PHE A 192 18.07 11.26 -6.57
C PHE A 192 17.85 11.49 -8.06
N VAL A 193 16.60 11.70 -8.46
CA VAL A 193 16.26 12.23 -9.77
C VAL A 193 16.09 13.75 -9.64
N ALA A 194 16.43 14.48 -10.70
CA ALA A 194 16.38 15.94 -10.70
C ALA A 194 14.97 16.46 -10.29
N GLY A 195 14.96 17.33 -9.28
CA GLY A 195 13.75 17.95 -8.75
C GLY A 195 12.94 17.07 -7.79
N ASP A 196 13.47 15.94 -7.33
CA ASP A 196 12.84 15.15 -6.28
C ASP A 196 13.36 15.58 -4.88
N GLU A 197 12.45 15.67 -3.90
CA GLU A 197 12.75 16.07 -2.52
C GLU A 197 13.19 14.89 -1.64
N ALA A 198 13.07 13.66 -2.15
CA ALA A 198 13.42 12.42 -1.47
C ALA A 198 14.19 11.51 -2.44
N PRO A 199 14.96 10.52 -1.93
CA PRO A 199 15.65 9.55 -2.78
C PRO A 199 14.67 8.83 -3.71
N PHE A 200 15.05 8.73 -4.99
CA PHE A 200 14.29 7.97 -5.99
C PHE A 200 14.45 6.46 -5.78
N PHE A 201 15.65 6.03 -5.40
CA PHE A 201 15.96 4.67 -4.95
C PHE A 201 17.26 4.68 -4.13
N TYR A 202 17.63 3.54 -3.56
CA TYR A 202 18.92 3.34 -2.91
C TYR A 202 19.74 2.26 -3.61
N ARG A 203 21.06 2.46 -3.68
CA ARG A 203 22.01 1.45 -4.15
C ARG A 203 22.76 0.86 -2.97
N ARG A 204 22.84 -0.46 -2.89
CA ARG A 204 23.66 -1.12 -1.87
C ARG A 204 25.13 -0.95 -2.20
N ARG A 205 25.90 -0.45 -1.25
CA ARG A 205 27.37 -0.40 -1.29
C ARG A 205 27.91 -1.76 -0.86
N GLY A 206 28.98 -2.20 -1.51
CA GLY A 206 29.74 -3.34 -1.01
C GLY A 206 30.20 -3.05 0.42
N THR A 207 30.34 -4.07 1.26
CA THR A 207 30.93 -3.90 2.59
C THR A 207 32.26 -3.16 2.42
N PRO A 208 32.56 -2.12 3.21
CA PRO A 208 33.92 -1.60 3.25
C PRO A 208 34.81 -2.81 3.54
N SER A 209 35.76 -3.09 2.65
CA SER A 209 36.85 -3.99 2.97
C SER A 209 37.41 -3.50 4.30
N ALA A 210 37.27 -4.28 5.36
CA ALA A 210 38.03 -4.03 6.57
C ALA A 210 39.50 -4.00 6.11
N SER A 211 40.09 -2.81 6.11
CA SER A 211 41.50 -2.63 5.81
C SER A 211 42.27 -3.50 6.80
N ALA A 212 42.95 -4.51 6.25
CA ALA A 212 43.86 -5.40 6.96
C ALA A 212 45.05 -4.64 7.55
#